data_AF-M3HU47-F1
#
_entry.id   AF-M3HU47-F1
#
_cell.length_a   1.000
_cell.length_b   1.000
_cell.length_c   1.000
_cell.angle_alpha   90.00
_cell.angle_beta   90.00
_cell.angle_gamma   90.00
#
_symmetry.space_group_name_H-M   'P 1'
#
loop_
_entity.id
_entity.type
_entity.pdbx_description
1 polymer ?
#
loop_
_entity_poly.entity_id
_entity_poly.type
_entity_poly.pdbx_seq_one_letter_code
_entity_poly.pdbx_strand_id
1 'polypeptide(L)'
;MFFPLSKILITSFCFWIFSCALLEKESVSGGVPVFSKEGKILRYYPYQIRWIGFGESEFPDMTRLVDFKNLSSLEISHPEFQNLEELSSLKTIGFLNVSGTKVKDLSVLSKLPVLHSLYLNKTFVDEQDLKRYPGVGKLTKLGLYKTKIRDLSFIGSECRLQQLDIRNTEVSSLEPIANCRNLLELRIGHTHIKEIRSVYEMRDLRYLEWSGLDLSRKELDLVREQLPYLKLVPMHVDSF
;
A
#
# COMPACT_ATOMS: atom_id res chain seq x y z
N MET A 1 59.89 -53.42 34.44
CA MET A 1 60.70 -52.25 34.07
C MET A 1 59.94 -51.02 34.56
N PHE A 2 60.45 -50.36 35.59
CA PHE A 2 59.96 -49.12 36.20
C PHE A 2 60.03 -47.97 35.16
N PHE A 3 59.09 -47.02 35.08
CA PHE A 3 58.92 -45.86 35.98
C PHE A 3 57.46 -45.30 35.96
N PRO A 4 56.97 -44.69 37.07
CA PRO A 4 55.65 -44.04 37.19
C PRO A 4 55.74 -42.51 37.44
N LEU A 5 54.57 -41.91 37.76
CA LEU A 5 54.27 -40.56 38.30
C LEU A 5 53.95 -39.48 37.24
N SER A 6 52.93 -38.62 37.39
CA SER A 6 52.27 -38.12 38.60
C SER A 6 50.80 -37.72 38.37
N LYS A 7 49.97 -38.04 39.37
CA LYS A 7 48.64 -37.49 39.62
C LYS A 7 48.73 -36.01 39.99
N ILE A 8 47.78 -35.19 39.55
CA ILE A 8 47.26 -34.06 40.33
C ILE A 8 45.74 -34.13 40.29
N LEU A 9 45.16 -34.56 41.42
CA LEU A 9 43.78 -34.28 41.81
C LEU A 9 43.82 -32.97 42.61
N ILE A 10 43.05 -31.97 42.20
CA ILE A 10 42.51 -30.98 43.13
C ILE A 10 41.00 -31.04 43.01
N THR A 11 40.39 -31.60 44.05
CA THR A 11 38.97 -31.49 44.36
C THR A 11 38.67 -30.08 44.87
N SER A 12 37.63 -29.43 44.35
CA SER A 12 36.57 -28.94 45.23
C SER A 12 35.31 -28.58 44.46
N PHE A 13 34.20 -28.97 45.08
CA PHE A 13 32.81 -28.82 44.70
C PHE A 13 32.32 -27.37 44.95
N CYS A 14 31.09 -27.08 44.49
CA CYS A 14 30.25 -25.90 44.78
C CYS A 14 30.62 -24.65 43.94
N PHE A 15 29.74 -24.00 43.16
CA PHE A 15 28.29 -23.81 43.23
C PHE A 15 27.74 -23.51 41.83
N TRP A 16 26.52 -23.93 41.54
CA TRP A 16 25.70 -23.35 40.47
C TRP A 16 25.55 -21.84 40.71
N ILE A 17 26.01 -21.02 39.77
CA ILE A 17 25.45 -19.68 39.55
C ILE A 17 25.22 -19.55 38.05
N PHE A 18 23.94 -19.40 37.74
CA PHE A 18 23.38 -19.01 36.45
C PHE A 18 24.31 -18.09 35.64
N SER A 19 24.75 -18.54 34.47
CA SER A 19 24.89 -17.63 33.33
C SER A 19 23.88 -18.05 32.27
N CYS A 20 22.64 -17.68 32.53
CA CYS A 20 21.54 -17.75 31.57
C CYS A 20 21.58 -16.54 30.62
N ALA A 21 22.78 -16.17 30.15
CA ALA A 21 23.00 -15.06 29.24
C ALA A 21 23.88 -15.58 28.08
N LEU A 22 23.37 -15.41 26.86
CA LEU A 22 23.86 -15.98 25.60
C LEU A 22 23.54 -17.46 25.35
N LEU A 23 22.25 -17.81 25.44
CA LEU A 23 21.69 -18.57 24.33
C LEU A 23 21.37 -17.55 23.23
N GLU A 24 22.33 -17.36 22.32
CA GLU A 24 21.99 -16.88 20.98
C GLU A 24 20.85 -17.77 20.49
N LYS A 25 19.70 -17.15 20.22
CA LYS A 25 18.59 -17.84 19.55
C LYS A 25 19.09 -18.22 18.16
N GLU A 26 19.75 -19.36 18.03
CA GLU A 26 20.00 -19.97 16.75
C GLU A 26 18.66 -20.04 16.01
N SER A 27 18.67 -19.46 14.81
CA SER A 27 17.49 -19.29 13.98
C SER A 27 16.79 -20.63 13.79
N VAL A 28 15.57 -20.75 14.31
CA VAL A 28 14.69 -21.86 13.99
C VAL A 28 14.50 -21.88 12.47
N SER A 29 14.73 -23.04 11.87
CA SER A 29 14.89 -23.33 10.45
C SER A 29 13.99 -22.53 9.48
N GLY A 30 14.62 -21.87 8.50
CA GLY A 30 14.04 -21.64 7.16
C GLY A 30 13.46 -20.25 6.84
N GLY A 31 13.37 -19.35 7.81
CA GLY A 31 12.86 -17.99 7.60
C GLY A 31 13.97 -16.98 7.31
N VAL A 32 13.77 -16.11 6.32
CA VAL A 32 14.57 -14.90 6.08
C VAL A 32 14.16 -13.85 7.12
N PRO A 33 15.08 -13.39 7.98
CA PRO A 33 14.79 -12.35 8.95
C PRO A 33 14.61 -10.99 8.25
N VAL A 34 13.58 -10.26 8.66
CA VAL A 34 13.41 -8.84 8.36
C VAL A 34 13.79 -8.04 9.60
N PHE A 35 14.63 -7.03 9.41
CA PHE A 35 15.16 -6.20 10.48
C PHE A 35 14.47 -4.84 10.49
N SER A 36 14.46 -4.19 11.64
CA SER A 36 14.23 -2.75 11.75
C SER A 36 15.49 -1.98 11.34
N LYS A 37 15.38 -0.66 11.18
CA LYS A 37 16.54 0.19 10.92
C LYS A 37 17.60 0.15 12.02
N GLU A 38 17.20 -0.20 13.24
CA GLU A 38 18.08 -0.35 14.41
C GLU A 38 18.72 -1.76 14.49
N GLY A 39 18.51 -2.61 13.48
CA GLY A 39 19.07 -3.96 13.43
C GLY A 39 18.33 -4.99 14.30
N LYS A 40 17.18 -4.64 14.87
CA LYS A 40 16.34 -5.59 15.61
C LYS A 40 15.56 -6.45 14.62
N ILE A 41 15.53 -7.77 14.84
CA ILE A 41 14.67 -8.66 14.07
C ILE A 41 13.21 -8.31 14.38
N LEU A 42 12.46 -7.93 13.35
CA LEU A 42 11.03 -7.71 13.42
C LEU A 42 10.31 -9.05 13.31
N ARG A 43 10.57 -9.79 12.22
CA ARG A 43 9.87 -11.04 11.88
C ARG A 43 10.75 -11.93 11.00
N TYR A 44 10.37 -13.20 10.89
CA TYR A 44 10.93 -14.14 9.92
C TYR A 44 9.85 -14.46 8.87
N TYR A 45 10.23 -14.45 7.59
CA TYR A 45 9.35 -14.83 6.48
C TYR A 45 9.94 -15.99 5.68
N PRO A 46 9.12 -16.90 5.13
CA PRO A 46 9.62 -17.92 4.22
C PRO A 46 10.15 -17.28 2.92
N TYR A 47 11.16 -17.88 2.29
CA TYR A 47 11.72 -17.38 1.01
C TYR A 47 10.69 -17.22 -0.12
N GLN A 48 9.59 -17.98 -0.09
CA GLN A 48 8.54 -17.94 -1.11
C GLN A 48 7.42 -16.94 -0.80
N ILE A 49 7.57 -16.11 0.24
CA ILE A 49 6.56 -15.13 0.62
C ILE A 49 6.24 -14.20 -0.56
N ARG A 50 4.95 -13.95 -0.76
CA ARG A 50 4.43 -13.07 -1.82
C ARG A 50 3.85 -11.76 -1.29
N TRP A 51 3.62 -11.69 0.02
CA TRP A 51 3.04 -10.56 0.70
C TRP A 51 3.79 -10.27 1.99
N ILE A 52 4.21 -9.03 2.17
CA ILE A 52 4.79 -8.53 3.43
C ILE A 52 4.08 -7.22 3.78
N GLY A 53 3.68 -7.10 5.04
CA GLY A 53 3.05 -5.90 5.58
C GLY A 53 3.72 -5.42 6.87
N PHE A 54 3.92 -4.12 6.98
CA PHE A 54 4.45 -3.43 8.15
C PHE A 54 3.45 -2.38 8.63
N GLY A 55 3.04 -2.52 9.89
CA GLY A 55 2.09 -1.61 10.52
C GLY A 55 2.71 -0.29 10.98
N GLU A 56 1.91 0.54 11.63
CA GLU A 56 2.34 1.86 12.14
C GLU A 56 3.49 1.80 13.15
N SER A 57 3.67 0.66 13.84
CA SER A 57 4.70 0.46 14.86
C SER A 57 5.97 -0.23 14.35
N GLU A 58 6.02 -0.61 13.07
CA GLU A 58 7.11 -1.39 12.49
C GLU A 58 7.78 -0.60 11.36
N PHE A 59 9.02 -0.16 11.58
CA PHE A 59 9.82 0.49 10.53
C PHE A 59 10.93 -0.46 10.02
N PRO A 60 10.67 -1.24 8.97
CA PRO A 60 11.66 -2.16 8.41
C PRO A 60 12.86 -1.43 7.77
N ASP A 61 14.01 -2.10 7.81
CA ASP A 61 15.10 -1.87 6.87
C ASP A 61 14.73 -2.48 5.51
N MET A 62 14.49 -1.64 4.52
CA MET A 62 13.99 -2.07 3.21
C MET A 62 15.10 -2.63 2.31
N THR A 63 16.37 -2.37 2.62
CA THR A 63 17.51 -2.74 1.76
C THR A 63 17.57 -4.25 1.52
N ARG A 64 17.08 -5.04 2.48
CA ARG A 64 17.08 -6.50 2.46
C ARG A 64 15.81 -7.12 1.88
N LEU A 65 14.78 -6.33 1.56
CA LEU A 65 13.57 -6.88 0.96
C LEU A 65 13.81 -7.43 -0.46
N VAL A 66 14.91 -7.03 -1.10
CA VAL A 66 15.35 -7.57 -2.40
C VAL A 66 15.60 -9.08 -2.38
N ASP A 67 15.84 -9.65 -1.20
CA ASP A 67 16.03 -11.10 -1.03
C ASP A 67 14.73 -11.89 -1.28
N PHE A 68 13.57 -11.24 -1.16
CA PHE A 68 12.25 -11.85 -1.42
C PHE A 68 11.88 -11.77 -2.91
N LYS A 69 12.52 -12.62 -3.72
CA LYS A 69 12.37 -12.65 -5.20
C LYS A 69 10.94 -12.88 -5.71
N ASN A 70 10.04 -13.38 -4.86
CA ASN A 70 8.63 -13.63 -5.22
C ASN A 70 7.66 -12.60 -4.61
N LEU A 71 8.17 -11.56 -3.95
CA LEU A 71 7.35 -10.56 -3.29
C LEU A 71 6.54 -9.79 -4.34
N SER A 72 5.23 -9.98 -4.33
CA SER A 72 4.31 -9.32 -5.27
C SER A 72 3.46 -8.24 -4.62
N SER A 73 3.37 -8.24 -3.29
CA SER A 73 2.55 -7.32 -2.52
C SER A 73 3.32 -6.79 -1.32
N LEU A 74 3.35 -5.47 -1.18
CA LEU A 74 4.05 -4.79 -0.10
C LEU A 74 3.14 -3.75 0.53
N GLU A 75 3.03 -3.79 1.85
CA GLU A 75 2.27 -2.82 2.64
C GLU A 75 3.17 -2.18 3.70
N ILE A 76 3.18 -0.86 3.77
CA ILE A 76 3.96 -0.09 4.73
C ILE A 76 3.08 1.08 5.20
N SER A 77 2.68 1.09 6.46
CA SER A 77 1.88 2.19 7.03
C SER A 77 2.62 2.96 8.11
N HIS A 78 3.95 2.81 8.22
CA HIS A 78 4.74 3.49 9.23
C HIS A 78 4.76 5.02 8.97
N PRO A 79 4.39 5.88 9.95
CA PRO A 79 4.25 7.33 9.73
C PRO A 79 5.53 8.05 9.27
N GLU A 80 6.71 7.49 9.56
CA GLU A 80 8.01 8.04 9.14
C GLU A 80 8.52 7.50 7.78
N PHE A 81 7.77 6.60 7.13
CA PHE A 81 8.15 6.13 5.80
C PHE A 81 7.93 7.24 4.76
N GLN A 82 8.94 7.53 3.93
CA GLN A 82 8.86 8.62 2.94
C GLN A 82 9.58 8.33 1.62
N ASN A 83 10.60 7.46 1.63
CA ASN A 83 11.47 7.24 0.49
C ASN A 83 11.17 5.88 -0.16
N LEU A 84 10.87 5.90 -1.46
CA LEU A 84 10.59 4.69 -2.25
C LEU A 84 11.82 4.11 -2.95
N GLU A 85 12.98 4.77 -2.94
CA GLU A 85 14.17 4.35 -3.73
C GLU A 85 14.61 2.92 -3.45
N GLU A 86 14.50 2.48 -2.19
CA GLU A 86 14.84 1.11 -1.77
C GLU A 86 13.94 0.05 -2.40
N LEU A 87 12.75 0.44 -2.93
CA LEU A 87 11.86 -0.45 -3.65
C LEU A 87 12.24 -0.65 -5.12
N SER A 88 13.15 0.17 -5.66
CA SER A 88 13.47 0.21 -7.10
C SER A 88 13.93 -1.12 -7.68
N SER A 89 14.49 -2.02 -6.86
CA SER A 89 14.94 -3.36 -7.25
C SER A 89 13.84 -4.42 -7.21
N LEU A 90 12.68 -4.16 -6.57
CA LEU A 90 11.59 -5.12 -6.36
C LEU A 90 10.68 -5.22 -7.60
N LYS A 91 11.22 -5.78 -8.69
CA LYS A 91 10.55 -5.80 -10.00
C LYS A 91 9.25 -6.61 -10.06
N THR A 92 8.96 -7.40 -9.04
CA THR A 92 7.78 -8.28 -8.94
C THR A 92 6.58 -7.63 -8.25
N ILE A 93 6.73 -6.43 -7.69
CA ILE A 93 5.65 -5.75 -6.96
C ILE A 93 4.53 -5.32 -7.91
N GLY A 94 3.37 -5.97 -7.77
CA GLY A 94 2.13 -5.63 -8.46
C GLY A 94 1.16 -4.82 -7.58
N PHE A 95 1.24 -5.01 -6.26
CA PHE A 95 0.44 -4.30 -5.27
C PHE A 95 1.35 -3.55 -4.29
N LEU A 96 1.13 -2.24 -4.15
CA LEU A 96 1.82 -1.40 -3.18
C LEU A 96 0.81 -0.58 -2.37
N ASN A 97 0.86 -0.72 -1.05
CA ASN A 97 0.11 0.12 -0.12
C ASN A 97 1.08 0.88 0.78
N VAL A 98 1.12 2.20 0.63
CA VAL A 98 1.93 3.10 1.48
C VAL A 98 1.04 4.13 2.17
N SER A 99 -0.19 3.73 2.50
CA SER A 99 -1.17 4.59 3.14
C SER A 99 -0.72 5.03 4.54
N GLY A 100 -1.01 6.28 4.92
CA GLY A 100 -0.65 6.84 6.23
C GLY A 100 0.83 7.23 6.37
N THR A 101 1.59 7.19 5.28
CA THR A 101 3.03 7.53 5.25
C THR A 101 3.27 8.97 4.78
N LYS A 102 4.53 9.41 4.79
CA LYS A 102 5.00 10.72 4.31
C LYS A 102 5.52 10.68 2.86
N VAL A 103 5.18 9.65 2.09
CA VAL A 103 5.62 9.53 0.69
C VAL A 103 5.15 10.71 -0.16
N LYS A 104 6.04 11.21 -1.02
CA LYS A 104 5.75 12.27 -2.00
C LYS A 104 6.42 12.03 -3.35
N ASP A 105 7.69 11.64 -3.35
CA ASP A 105 8.38 11.33 -4.61
C ASP A 105 7.96 9.93 -5.12
N LEU A 106 7.07 9.93 -6.12
CA LEU A 106 6.55 8.73 -6.76
C LEU A 106 7.33 8.34 -8.03
N SER A 107 8.39 9.06 -8.39
CA SER A 107 9.15 8.81 -9.63
C SER A 107 9.72 7.39 -9.69
N VAL A 108 10.10 6.83 -8.54
CA VAL A 108 10.63 5.47 -8.38
C VAL A 108 9.63 4.39 -8.83
N LEU A 109 8.32 4.66 -8.77
CA LEU A 109 7.30 3.70 -9.19
C LEU A 109 7.41 3.34 -10.68
N SER A 110 8.03 4.19 -11.51
CA SER A 110 8.37 3.88 -12.90
C SER A 110 9.32 2.68 -13.04
N LYS A 111 10.09 2.36 -11.99
CA LYS A 111 11.00 1.22 -11.93
C LYS A 111 10.30 -0.08 -11.53
N LEU A 112 8.99 -0.07 -11.23
CA LEU A 112 8.16 -1.23 -10.86
C LEU A 112 7.28 -1.64 -12.06
N PRO A 113 7.76 -2.53 -12.95
CA PRO A 113 7.16 -2.73 -14.27
C PRO A 113 5.80 -3.42 -14.26
N VAL A 114 5.46 -4.12 -13.17
CA VAL A 114 4.21 -4.88 -13.02
C VAL A 114 3.24 -4.25 -12.05
N LEU A 115 3.52 -3.04 -11.54
CA LEU A 115 2.65 -2.34 -10.59
C LEU A 115 1.29 -2.05 -11.24
N HIS A 116 0.24 -2.61 -10.67
CA HIS A 116 -1.14 -2.42 -11.13
C HIS A 116 -2.07 -1.90 -10.03
N SER A 117 -1.68 -1.99 -8.76
CA SER A 117 -2.49 -1.52 -7.63
C SER A 117 -1.67 -0.67 -6.68
N LEU A 118 -2.11 0.56 -6.47
CA LEU A 118 -1.41 1.55 -5.65
C LEU A 118 -2.39 2.21 -4.67
N TYR A 119 -2.04 2.18 -3.38
CA TYR A 119 -2.81 2.83 -2.32
C TYR A 119 -1.94 3.87 -1.61
N LEU A 120 -2.37 5.13 -1.68
CA LEU A 120 -1.72 6.32 -1.11
C LEU A 120 -2.65 7.01 -0.09
N ASN A 121 -3.59 6.26 0.51
CA ASN A 121 -4.61 6.86 1.37
C ASN A 121 -3.97 7.57 2.56
N LYS A 122 -4.54 8.68 3.02
CA LYS A 122 -4.06 9.44 4.19
C LYS A 122 -2.59 9.89 4.07
N THR A 123 -2.10 10.15 2.86
CA THR A 123 -0.78 10.74 2.60
C THR A 123 -0.92 12.22 2.19
N PHE A 124 0.20 12.92 2.02
CA PHE A 124 0.23 14.31 1.56
C PHE A 124 0.47 14.47 0.06
N VAL A 125 0.23 13.41 -0.73
CA VAL A 125 0.39 13.44 -2.18
C VAL A 125 -0.62 14.37 -2.84
N ASP A 126 -0.17 15.09 -3.86
CA ASP A 126 -0.98 15.92 -4.75
C ASP A 126 -0.85 15.48 -6.22
N GLU A 127 -1.53 16.17 -7.13
CA GLU A 127 -1.52 15.85 -8.56
C GLU A 127 -0.14 16.02 -9.22
N GLN A 128 0.75 16.87 -8.67
CA GLN A 128 2.11 17.05 -9.22
C GLN A 128 3.00 15.87 -8.87
N ASP A 129 2.83 15.31 -7.67
CA ASP A 129 3.51 14.09 -7.26
C ASP A 129 3.12 12.90 -8.16
N LEU A 130 1.83 12.74 -8.47
CA LEU A 130 1.35 11.66 -9.35
C LEU A 130 1.77 11.86 -10.82
N LYS A 131 1.89 13.09 -11.31
CA LYS A 131 2.42 13.38 -12.65
C LYS A 131 3.86 12.88 -12.84
N ARG A 132 4.65 12.75 -11.77
CA ARG A 132 6.01 12.19 -11.82
C ARG A 132 6.01 10.66 -11.98
N TYR A 133 4.87 9.99 -11.81
CA TYR A 133 4.69 8.57 -12.10
C TYR A 133 3.96 8.37 -13.44
N PRO A 134 4.68 8.20 -14.56
CA PRO A 134 4.07 8.08 -15.90
C PRO A 134 3.20 6.81 -16.06
N GLY A 135 3.32 5.85 -15.15
CA GLY A 135 2.51 4.62 -15.17
C GLY A 135 1.14 4.76 -14.51
N VAL A 136 0.79 5.91 -13.93
CA VAL A 136 -0.46 6.08 -13.16
C VAL A 136 -1.71 5.74 -13.97
N GLY A 137 -1.78 6.10 -15.25
CA GLY A 137 -2.91 5.78 -16.14
C GLY A 137 -3.07 4.29 -16.46
N LYS A 138 -2.02 3.48 -16.22
CA LYS A 138 -1.99 2.04 -16.48
C LYS A 138 -2.39 1.21 -15.26
N LEU A 139 -2.52 1.83 -14.08
CA LEU A 139 -3.00 1.16 -12.88
C LEU A 139 -4.43 0.65 -13.08
N THR A 140 -4.74 -0.47 -12.43
CA THR A 140 -6.11 -1.01 -12.34
C THR A 140 -6.79 -0.59 -11.04
N LYS A 141 -6.03 -0.33 -9.98
CA LYS A 141 -6.57 0.12 -8.69
C LYS A 141 -5.77 1.30 -8.16
N LEU A 142 -6.46 2.36 -7.78
CA LEU A 142 -5.86 3.56 -7.21
C LEU A 142 -6.66 4.05 -5.99
N GLY A 143 -6.03 4.03 -4.83
CA GLY A 143 -6.57 4.57 -3.58
C GLY A 143 -5.94 5.93 -3.24
N LEU A 144 -6.77 6.97 -3.18
CA LEU A 144 -6.39 8.36 -2.88
C LEU A 144 -7.25 8.94 -1.75
N TYR A 145 -7.87 8.09 -0.92
CA TYR A 145 -8.70 8.51 0.20
C TYR A 145 -7.93 9.49 1.11
N LYS A 146 -8.50 10.65 1.43
CA LYS A 146 -7.91 11.65 2.34
C LYS A 146 -6.49 12.08 1.91
N THR A 147 -6.34 12.46 0.65
CA THR A 147 -5.11 13.06 0.06
C THR A 147 -5.35 14.51 -0.34
N LYS A 148 -4.37 15.16 -0.99
CA LYS A 148 -4.44 16.58 -1.41
C LYS A 148 -4.79 16.78 -2.88
N ILE A 149 -5.36 15.75 -3.51
CA ILE A 149 -5.74 15.75 -4.91
C ILE A 149 -6.92 16.71 -5.15
N ARG A 150 -6.77 17.58 -6.16
CA ARG A 150 -7.80 18.52 -6.64
C ARG A 150 -8.27 18.26 -8.06
N ASP A 151 -7.41 17.63 -8.85
CA ASP A 151 -7.63 17.39 -10.27
C ASP A 151 -7.11 16.01 -10.67
N LEU A 152 -7.84 15.35 -11.57
CA LEU A 152 -7.58 13.98 -11.99
C LEU A 152 -6.89 13.88 -13.37
N SER A 153 -6.44 15.00 -13.95
CA SER A 153 -5.81 15.01 -15.29
C SER A 153 -4.55 14.15 -15.39
N PHE A 154 -3.91 13.83 -14.26
CA PHE A 154 -2.73 12.96 -14.22
C PHE A 154 -3.03 11.51 -14.69
N ILE A 155 -4.28 11.05 -14.63
CA ILE A 155 -4.66 9.69 -15.08
C ILE A 155 -4.50 9.55 -16.60
N GLY A 156 -4.69 10.64 -17.34
CA GLY A 156 -4.54 10.67 -18.80
C GLY A 156 -5.57 9.83 -19.57
N SER A 157 -5.38 9.73 -20.88
CA SER A 157 -6.30 9.05 -21.79
C SER A 157 -6.19 7.52 -21.80
N GLU A 158 -5.08 6.95 -21.31
CA GLU A 158 -4.84 5.49 -21.27
C GLU A 158 -5.59 4.77 -20.14
N CYS A 159 -6.53 5.43 -19.47
CA CYS A 159 -7.14 4.98 -18.22
C CYS A 159 -7.56 3.50 -18.20
N ARG A 160 -6.79 2.68 -17.47
CA ARG A 160 -7.07 1.25 -17.22
C ARG A 160 -7.68 0.98 -15.83
N LEU A 161 -8.04 2.04 -15.11
CA LEU A 161 -8.59 1.93 -13.77
C LEU A 161 -9.89 1.13 -13.78
N GLN A 162 -9.97 0.20 -12.85
CA GLN A 162 -11.16 -0.57 -12.48
C GLN A 162 -11.72 -0.11 -11.14
N GLN A 163 -10.85 0.33 -10.22
CA GLN A 163 -11.24 0.82 -8.90
C GLN A 163 -10.54 2.14 -8.60
N LEU A 164 -11.32 3.16 -8.23
CA LEU A 164 -10.82 4.46 -7.82
C LEU A 164 -11.54 4.94 -6.54
N ASP A 165 -10.76 5.27 -5.52
CA ASP A 165 -11.26 5.91 -4.29
C ASP A 165 -10.63 7.29 -4.12
N ILE A 166 -11.45 8.34 -4.27
CA ILE A 166 -11.05 9.74 -4.08
C ILE A 166 -11.84 10.41 -2.95
N ARG A 167 -12.39 9.62 -2.02
CA ARG A 167 -13.14 10.18 -0.90
C ARG A 167 -12.28 11.09 -0.03
N ASN A 168 -12.89 12.12 0.56
CA ASN A 168 -12.19 13.11 1.38
C ASN A 168 -11.01 13.79 0.65
N THR A 169 -11.17 14.08 -0.65
CA THR A 169 -10.23 14.88 -1.44
C THR A 169 -10.87 16.21 -1.83
N GLU A 170 -10.11 17.09 -2.48
CA GLU A 170 -10.58 18.39 -2.93
C GLU A 170 -10.98 18.35 -4.43
N VAL A 171 -11.19 17.16 -5.00
CA VAL A 171 -11.58 16.97 -6.41
C VAL A 171 -12.93 17.64 -6.67
N SER A 172 -13.01 18.42 -7.75
CA SER A 172 -14.22 19.17 -8.13
C SER A 172 -14.90 18.68 -9.42
N SER A 173 -14.25 17.80 -10.19
CA SER A 173 -14.77 17.30 -11.46
C SER A 173 -14.31 15.88 -11.75
N LEU A 174 -15.20 15.10 -12.38
CA LEU A 174 -14.93 13.75 -12.90
C LEU A 174 -14.62 13.74 -14.40
N GLU A 175 -14.66 14.89 -15.08
CA GLU A 175 -14.40 14.98 -16.52
C GLU A 175 -13.07 14.34 -16.95
N PRO A 176 -11.95 14.48 -16.20
CA PRO A 176 -10.68 13.86 -16.60
C PRO A 176 -10.72 12.32 -16.65
N ILE A 177 -11.70 11.69 -15.99
CA ILE A 177 -11.86 10.23 -15.95
C ILE A 177 -13.13 9.74 -16.64
N ALA A 178 -13.87 10.61 -17.34
CA ALA A 178 -15.12 10.25 -18.02
C ALA A 178 -14.92 9.06 -19.00
N ASN A 179 -13.77 9.02 -19.67
CA ASN A 179 -13.42 7.99 -20.64
C ASN A 179 -12.80 6.71 -20.03
N CYS A 180 -12.74 6.58 -18.70
CA CYS A 180 -12.29 5.37 -18.02
C CYS A 180 -13.32 4.25 -18.16
N ARG A 181 -13.42 3.67 -19.37
CA ARG A 181 -14.46 2.69 -19.72
C ARG A 181 -14.36 1.39 -18.93
N ASN A 182 -13.20 1.07 -18.36
CA ASN A 182 -12.99 -0.12 -17.53
C ASN A 182 -13.32 0.10 -16.04
N LEU A 183 -13.74 1.31 -15.65
CA LEU A 183 -13.99 1.65 -14.25
C LEU A 183 -15.22 0.91 -13.77
N LEU A 184 -15.05 0.03 -12.77
CA LEU A 184 -16.11 -0.78 -12.18
C LEU A 184 -16.61 -0.16 -10.87
N GLU A 185 -15.71 0.50 -10.14
CA GLU A 185 -15.96 0.98 -8.78
C GLU A 185 -15.37 2.38 -8.59
N LEU A 186 -16.24 3.32 -8.20
CA LEU A 186 -15.88 4.71 -7.98
C LEU A 186 -16.44 5.18 -6.63
N ARG A 187 -15.57 5.73 -5.78
CA ARG A 187 -15.97 6.36 -4.50
C ARG A 187 -15.60 7.84 -4.47
N ILE A 188 -16.58 8.71 -4.26
CA ILE A 188 -16.47 10.18 -4.42
C ILE A 188 -17.04 11.00 -3.25
N GLY A 189 -17.30 10.36 -2.11
CA GLY A 189 -17.82 11.03 -0.91
C GLY A 189 -16.89 12.08 -0.32
N HIS A 190 -17.47 13.18 0.20
CA HIS A 190 -16.75 14.32 0.75
C HIS A 190 -15.71 14.91 -0.22
N THR A 191 -16.17 15.25 -1.42
CA THR A 191 -15.40 15.95 -2.45
C THR A 191 -16.03 17.33 -2.73
N HIS A 192 -15.50 18.07 -3.72
CA HIS A 192 -16.08 19.32 -4.23
C HIS A 192 -16.84 19.12 -5.55
N ILE A 193 -17.09 17.87 -5.94
CA ILE A 193 -17.93 17.53 -7.09
C ILE A 193 -19.33 18.11 -6.84
N LYS A 194 -20.01 18.57 -7.89
CA LYS A 194 -21.38 19.11 -7.81
C LYS A 194 -22.37 18.40 -8.71
N GLU A 195 -21.86 17.73 -9.75
CA GLU A 195 -22.63 17.00 -10.73
C GLU A 195 -21.86 15.72 -11.10
N ILE A 196 -22.59 14.68 -11.50
CA ILE A 196 -21.99 13.39 -11.87
C ILE A 196 -22.26 13.01 -13.33
N ARG A 197 -22.56 14.00 -14.20
CA ARG A 197 -22.86 13.73 -15.61
C ARG A 197 -21.79 12.92 -16.33
N SER A 198 -20.52 13.09 -15.98
CA SER A 198 -19.41 12.31 -16.57
C SER A 198 -19.49 10.81 -16.28
N VAL A 199 -20.26 10.40 -15.26
CA VAL A 199 -20.50 8.98 -14.96
C VAL A 199 -21.24 8.28 -16.08
N TYR A 200 -22.06 8.99 -16.88
CA TYR A 200 -22.79 8.39 -18.02
C TYR A 200 -21.86 7.77 -19.07
N GLU A 201 -20.62 8.26 -19.17
CA GLU A 201 -19.60 7.74 -20.10
C GLU A 201 -18.88 6.48 -19.57
N MET A 202 -18.98 6.22 -18.25
CA MET A 202 -18.36 5.09 -17.56
C MET A 202 -19.23 3.83 -17.67
N ARG A 203 -19.37 3.31 -18.89
CA ARG A 203 -20.33 2.23 -19.23
C ARG A 203 -20.19 0.94 -18.42
N ASP A 204 -18.97 0.63 -17.94
CA ASP A 204 -18.74 -0.54 -17.09
C ASP A 204 -18.88 -0.28 -15.59
N LEU A 205 -19.25 0.94 -15.18
CA LEU A 205 -19.41 1.25 -13.76
C LEU A 205 -20.53 0.40 -13.15
N ARG A 206 -20.20 -0.29 -12.06
CA ARG A 206 -21.11 -1.17 -11.31
C ARG A 206 -21.37 -0.67 -9.91
N TYR A 207 -20.49 0.17 -9.37
CA TYR A 207 -20.59 0.69 -8.01
C TYR A 207 -20.19 2.15 -7.95
N LEU A 208 -21.11 3.00 -7.53
CA LEU A 208 -20.87 4.40 -7.22
C LEU A 208 -21.27 4.69 -5.77
N GLU A 209 -20.29 5.04 -4.96
CA GLU A 209 -20.49 5.49 -3.58
C GLU A 209 -20.20 6.99 -3.48
N TRP A 210 -21.15 7.73 -2.93
CA TRP A 210 -21.01 9.17 -2.73
C TRP A 210 -21.58 9.61 -1.39
N SER A 211 -21.12 10.76 -0.93
CA SER A 211 -21.63 11.47 0.25
C SER A 211 -21.32 12.96 0.09
N GLY A 212 -22.17 13.82 0.67
CA GLY A 212 -22.01 15.26 0.55
C GLY A 212 -22.31 15.83 -0.85
N LEU A 213 -22.95 15.04 -1.73
CA LEU A 213 -23.51 15.51 -3.01
C LEU A 213 -25.04 15.46 -2.92
N ASP A 214 -25.70 16.57 -3.23
CA ASP A 214 -27.15 16.65 -3.34
C ASP A 214 -27.57 16.40 -4.79
N LEU A 215 -27.77 15.12 -5.12
CA LEU A 215 -28.22 14.71 -6.45
C LEU A 215 -29.73 14.83 -6.52
N SER A 216 -30.21 15.62 -7.49
CA SER A 216 -31.66 15.76 -7.71
C SER A 216 -32.27 14.41 -8.14
N ARG A 217 -33.56 14.22 -7.84
CA ARG A 217 -34.30 13.03 -8.29
C ARG A 217 -34.19 12.83 -9.81
N LYS A 218 -34.22 13.92 -10.57
CA LYS A 218 -34.08 13.90 -12.04
C LYS A 218 -32.72 13.34 -12.47
N GLU A 219 -31.63 13.73 -11.83
CA GLU A 219 -30.31 13.19 -12.12
C GLU A 219 -30.21 11.70 -11.75
N LEU A 220 -30.74 11.31 -10.59
CA LEU A 220 -30.76 9.90 -10.19
C LEU A 220 -31.56 9.03 -11.17
N ASP A 221 -32.70 9.53 -11.66
CA ASP A 221 -33.51 8.83 -12.65
C ASP A 221 -32.77 8.70 -13.99
N LEU A 222 -32.09 9.76 -14.45
CA LEU A 222 -31.22 9.70 -15.64
C LEU A 222 -30.07 8.69 -15.49
N VAL A 223 -29.41 8.64 -14.33
CA VAL A 223 -28.36 7.64 -14.06
C VAL A 223 -28.92 6.22 -14.15
N ARG A 224 -30.11 5.97 -13.62
CA ARG A 224 -30.76 4.65 -13.68
C ARG A 224 -31.17 4.26 -15.09
N GLU A 225 -31.58 5.22 -15.92
CA GLU A 225 -31.90 4.98 -17.33
C GLU A 225 -30.65 4.63 -18.15
N GLN A 226 -29.55 5.36 -17.94
CA GLN A 226 -28.30 5.17 -18.71
C GLN A 226 -27.47 3.98 -18.20
N LEU A 227 -27.47 3.73 -16.89
CA LEU A 227 -26.67 2.70 -16.23
C LEU A 227 -27.57 1.85 -15.30
N PRO A 228 -28.45 0.99 -15.85
CA PRO A 228 -29.48 0.28 -15.08
C PRO A 228 -28.91 -0.72 -14.06
N TYR A 229 -27.66 -1.16 -14.22
CA TYR A 229 -26.98 -2.07 -13.30
C TYR A 229 -26.03 -1.36 -12.32
N LEU A 230 -25.96 -0.03 -12.34
CA LEU A 230 -25.12 0.73 -11.43
C LEU A 230 -25.74 0.69 -10.02
N LYS A 231 -25.01 0.09 -9.08
CA LYS A 231 -25.34 0.19 -7.66
C LYS A 231 -24.99 1.58 -7.17
N LEU A 232 -26.04 2.35 -6.86
CA LEU A 232 -25.96 3.67 -6.25
C LEU A 232 -25.97 3.54 -4.72
N VAL A 233 -24.89 3.98 -4.06
CA VAL A 233 -24.70 3.92 -2.61
C VAL A 233 -24.50 5.33 -2.04
N PRO A 234 -25.57 6.03 -1.62
CA PRO A 234 -25.43 7.23 -0.81
C PRO A 234 -24.95 6.83 0.59
N MET A 235 -23.87 7.42 1.08
CA MET A 235 -23.50 7.31 2.50
C MET A 235 -24.13 8.46 3.28
N HIS A 236 -24.79 8.12 4.38
CA HIS A 236 -25.22 9.09 5.38
C HIS A 236 -24.00 9.57 6.19
N VAL A 237 -24.01 10.84 6.59
CA VAL A 237 -22.88 11.53 7.25
C VAL A 237 -22.46 10.85 8.58
N ASP A 238 -23.30 9.97 9.14
CA ASP A 238 -23.15 9.38 10.46
C ASP A 238 -22.26 8.11 10.53
N SER A 239 -21.54 7.74 9.47
CA SER A 239 -20.72 6.51 9.44
C SER A 239 -19.21 6.75 9.43
N PHE A 240 -18.71 7.68 10.26
CA PHE A 240 -17.27 7.89 10.50
C PHE A 240 -16.93 7.87 11.98
#